data_AF-A0AAD7R648-F1
#
_entry.id   AF-A0AAD7R648-F1
#
_cell.length_a   1.000
_cell.length_b   1.000
_cell.length_c   1.000
_cell.angle_alpha   90.00
_cell.angle_beta   90.00
_cell.angle_gamma   90.00
#
_symmetry.space_group_name_H-M   'P 1'
#
loop_
_entity.id
_entity.type
_entity.pdbx_description
1 polymer ?
#
loop_
_entity_poly.entity_id
_entity_poly.type
_entity_poly.pdbx_seq_one_letter_code
_entity_poly.pdbx_strand_id
1 'polypeptide(L)'
;MPKIDSFYLSERPIFPGPELVCGRIFLQVGLDRAVLEAGGLDVSSAHLADSRCTEHQENNGTVWFHVEHREGSCGTQLRTNATHATYSNTLFVYPVTHGNRSFNTLKSFPFSCSYPLDSQTSLDVAIRRH
;
A
#
# COMPACT_ATOMS: atom_id res chain seq x y z
N MET A 1 -30.38 31.02 -26.96
CA MET A 1 -30.15 29.84 -26.10
C MET A 1 -28.79 29.25 -26.45
N PRO A 2 -27.75 29.43 -25.63
CA PRO A 2 -26.49 28.74 -25.83
C PRO A 2 -26.50 27.40 -25.09
N LYS A 3 -25.93 26.38 -25.73
CA LYS A 3 -25.75 25.03 -25.19
C LYS A 3 -24.77 25.08 -24.02
N ILE A 4 -25.13 24.41 -22.92
CA ILE A 4 -24.28 24.24 -21.75
C ILE A 4 -23.33 23.09 -22.07
N ASP A 5 -22.05 23.40 -22.32
CA ASP A 5 -21.01 22.41 -22.53
C ASP A 5 -20.72 21.64 -21.22
N SER A 6 -20.73 20.31 -21.36
CA SER A 6 -20.64 19.27 -20.32
C SER A 6 -19.27 19.16 -19.61
N PHE A 7 -18.51 20.24 -19.46
CA PHE A 7 -17.11 20.21 -19.01
C PHE A 7 -16.89 20.29 -17.48
N TYR A 8 -17.93 20.16 -16.64
CA TYR A 8 -17.83 20.29 -15.18
C TYR A 8 -18.24 19.02 -14.40
N LEU A 9 -17.77 17.85 -14.82
CA LEU A 9 -17.56 16.75 -13.89
C LEU A 9 -16.06 16.58 -13.71
N SER A 10 -15.51 17.27 -12.71
CA SER A 10 -14.18 16.95 -12.18
C SER A 10 -14.30 15.60 -11.47
N GLU A 11 -14.23 14.53 -12.24
CA GLU A 11 -14.09 13.17 -11.71
C GLU A 11 -12.74 13.12 -10.99
N ARG A 12 -12.78 12.95 -9.67
CA ARG A 12 -11.57 12.67 -8.90
C ARG A 12 -10.92 11.44 -9.54
N PRO A 13 -9.60 11.45 -9.84
CA PRO A 13 -8.94 10.27 -10.37
C PRO A 13 -9.21 9.09 -9.42
N ILE A 14 -9.83 8.04 -9.97
CA ILE A 14 -10.08 6.80 -9.24
C ILE A 14 -8.75 6.07 -9.21
N PHE A 15 -8.10 6.04 -8.06
CA PHE A 15 -6.93 5.21 -7.87
C PHE A 15 -7.42 3.76 -7.67
N PRO A 16 -7.02 2.79 -8.52
CA PRO A 16 -7.21 1.39 -8.21
C PRO A 16 -6.56 1.06 -6.87
N GLY A 17 -7.09 0.04 -6.18
CA GLY A 17 -6.49 -0.43 -4.94
C GLY A 17 -5.04 -0.89 -5.16
N PRO A 18 -4.17 -0.77 -4.15
CA PRO A 18 -2.79 -1.21 -4.29
C PRO A 18 -2.71 -2.73 -4.49
N GLU A 19 -1.68 -3.17 -5.20
CA GLU A 19 -1.28 -4.58 -5.20
C GLU A 19 -0.68 -4.92 -3.84
N LEU A 20 -1.03 -6.08 -3.28
CA LEU A 20 -0.61 -6.46 -1.94
C LEU A 20 -0.09 -7.90 -1.93
N VAL A 21 1.15 -8.08 -1.44
CA VAL A 21 1.78 -9.38 -1.23
C VAL A 21 2.03 -9.58 0.26
N CYS A 22 1.29 -10.53 0.85
CA CYS A 22 1.43 -10.91 2.25
C CYS A 22 2.48 -12.02 2.41
N GLY A 23 3.75 -11.63 2.53
CA GLY A 23 4.86 -12.56 2.76
C GLY A 23 4.94 -13.02 4.21
N ARG A 24 5.80 -14.02 4.49
CA ARG A 24 6.06 -14.47 5.86
C ARG A 24 6.88 -13.48 6.68
N ILE A 25 7.85 -12.82 6.02
CA ILE A 25 8.81 -11.90 6.63
C ILE A 25 8.48 -10.44 6.32
N PHE A 26 7.99 -10.17 5.11
CA PHE A 26 7.69 -8.82 4.64
C PHE A 26 6.26 -8.72 4.09
N LEU A 27 5.65 -7.57 4.29
CA LEU A 27 4.47 -7.11 3.56
C LEU A 27 4.95 -6.21 2.42
N GLN A 28 4.40 -6.40 1.21
CA GLN A 28 4.74 -5.57 0.06
C GLN A 28 3.48 -4.91 -0.49
N VAL A 29 3.53 -3.60 -0.69
CA VAL A 29 2.44 -2.81 -1.28
C VAL A 29 2.95 -2.15 -2.56
N GLY A 30 2.23 -2.39 -3.65
CA GLY A 30 2.56 -1.94 -5.00
C GLY A 30 1.55 -0.93 -5.52
N LEU A 31 2.03 0.17 -6.10
CA LEU A 31 1.21 1.18 -6.78
C LEU A 31 1.70 1.39 -8.21
N ASP A 32 0.78 1.48 -9.16
CA ASP A 32 1.13 1.81 -10.54
C ASP A 32 1.62 3.26 -10.64
N ARG A 33 2.85 3.43 -11.12
CA ARG A 33 3.50 4.74 -11.23
C ARG A 33 2.73 5.68 -12.15
N ALA A 34 2.29 5.19 -13.31
CA ALA A 34 1.61 6.00 -14.30
C ALA A 34 0.26 6.51 -13.78
N VAL A 35 -0.46 5.69 -13.00
CA VAL A 35 -1.68 6.09 -12.30
C VAL A 35 -1.40 7.18 -11.26
N LEU A 36 -0.34 7.04 -10.45
CA LEU A 36 0.02 8.05 -9.46
C LEU A 36 0.36 9.38 -10.13
N GLU A 37 1.19 9.35 -11.17
CA GLU A 37 1.62 10.53 -11.94
C GLU A 37 0.46 11.19 -12.68
N ALA A 38 -0.40 10.42 -13.35
CA ALA A 38 -1.62 10.92 -13.99
C ALA A 38 -2.59 11.55 -12.97
N GLY A 39 -2.57 11.05 -11.73
CA GLY A 39 -3.27 11.61 -10.59
C GLY A 39 -2.62 12.84 -9.97
N GLY A 40 -1.47 13.31 -10.49
CA GLY A 40 -0.73 14.47 -9.99
C GLY A 40 -0.02 14.24 -8.65
N LEU A 41 0.38 12.99 -8.38
CA LEU A 41 1.12 12.61 -7.18
C LEU A 41 2.61 12.47 -7.47
N ASP A 42 3.42 12.81 -6.47
CA ASP A 42 4.86 12.64 -6.49
C ASP A 42 5.24 11.35 -5.78
N VAL A 43 5.63 10.33 -6.54
CA VAL A 43 6.08 9.04 -6.01
C VAL A 43 7.26 9.19 -5.04
N SER A 44 8.16 10.16 -5.28
CA SER A 44 9.35 10.36 -4.45
C SER A 44 9.01 10.89 -3.05
N SER A 45 7.81 11.44 -2.87
CA SER A 45 7.29 11.90 -1.58
C SER A 45 6.70 10.77 -0.72
N ALA A 46 6.61 9.55 -1.27
CA ALA A 46 5.87 8.48 -0.66
C ALA A 46 6.59 7.88 0.56
N HIS A 47 5.81 7.55 1.59
CA HIS A 47 6.32 6.92 2.81
C HIS A 47 5.26 6.08 3.52
N LEU A 48 5.70 5.11 4.33
CA LEU A 48 4.82 4.31 5.19
C LEU A 48 4.34 5.13 6.41
N ALA A 49 3.61 4.52 7.34
CA ALA A 49 3.09 5.22 8.52
C ALA A 49 4.17 5.92 9.36
N ASP A 50 5.40 5.40 9.41
CA ASP A 50 6.58 6.17 9.82
C ASP A 50 7.14 6.94 8.61
N SER A 51 7.14 8.28 8.69
CA SER A 51 7.58 9.15 7.59
C SER A 51 9.06 9.02 7.22
N ARG A 52 9.86 8.36 8.06
CA ARG A 52 11.27 8.05 7.74
C ARG A 52 11.41 6.83 6.83
N CYS A 53 10.34 6.04 6.66
CA CYS A 53 10.34 4.86 5.81
C CYS A 53 9.91 5.21 4.38
N THR A 54 10.86 5.72 3.61
CA THR A 54 10.70 6.18 2.22
C THR A 54 11.27 5.22 1.18
N GLU A 55 12.03 4.20 1.61
CA GLU A 55 12.69 3.24 0.72
C GLU A 55 11.67 2.46 -0.11
N HIS A 56 11.87 2.43 -1.43
CA HIS A 56 11.01 1.71 -2.36
C HIS A 56 11.80 1.20 -3.57
N GLN A 57 11.25 0.17 -4.21
CA GLN A 57 11.81 -0.41 -5.43
C GLN A 57 10.82 -0.20 -6.58
N GLU A 58 11.34 0.08 -7.77
CA GLU A 58 10.50 0.15 -8.97
C GLU A 58 10.72 -1.09 -9.82
N ASN A 59 9.64 -1.77 -10.17
CA ASN A 59 9.67 -2.93 -11.05
C ASN A 59 8.47 -2.91 -11.98
N ASN A 60 8.72 -2.98 -13.29
CA ASN A 60 7.69 -3.02 -14.33
C ASN A 60 6.62 -1.90 -14.22
N GLY A 61 7.03 -0.68 -13.88
CA GLY A 61 6.12 0.46 -13.71
C GLY A 61 5.34 0.48 -12.40
N THR A 62 5.56 -0.49 -11.52
CA THR A 62 5.00 -0.53 -10.17
C THR A 62 6.04 -0.11 -9.15
N VAL A 63 5.64 0.78 -8.25
CA VAL A 63 6.44 1.23 -7.11
C VAL A 63 6.08 0.38 -5.90
N TRP A 64 7.07 -0.33 -5.38
CA TRP A 64 6.94 -1.30 -4.31
C TRP A 64 7.56 -0.81 -3.01
N PHE A 65 6.75 -0.76 -1.96
CA PHE A 65 7.19 -0.52 -0.59
C PHE A 65 7.14 -1.82 0.19
N HIS A 66 8.23 -2.14 0.90
CA HIS A 66 8.33 -3.33 1.72
C HIS A 66 8.46 -2.94 3.20
N VAL A 67 7.76 -3.68 4.07
CA VAL A 67 7.84 -3.49 5.52
C VAL A 67 7.91 -4.83 6.21
N GLU A 68 8.71 -4.92 7.29
CA GLU A 68 8.75 -6.14 8.09
C GLU A 68 7.36 -6.46 8.63
N HIS A 69 7.03 -7.74 8.61
CA HIS A 69 5.83 -8.30 9.20
C HIS A 69 5.96 -8.34 10.73
N ARG A 70 6.08 -7.16 11.34
CA ARG A 70 6.37 -6.96 12.76
C ARG A 70 5.74 -5.66 13.26
N GLU A 71 5.14 -5.71 14.45
CA GLU A 71 4.61 -4.52 15.12
C GLU A 71 5.68 -3.45 15.32
N GLY A 72 5.33 -2.19 15.06
CA GLY A 72 6.20 -1.02 15.18
C GLY A 72 7.12 -0.78 13.99
N SER A 73 7.40 -1.79 13.16
CA SER A 73 8.25 -1.63 11.99
C SER A 73 7.61 -0.67 10.98
N CYS A 74 8.26 0.47 10.72
CA CYS A 74 7.73 1.56 9.90
C CYS A 74 6.29 2.00 10.26
N GLY A 75 5.94 1.96 11.55
CA GLY A 75 4.60 2.30 12.02
C GLY A 75 3.54 1.21 11.79
N THR A 76 3.94 -0.02 11.47
CA THR A 76 3.03 -1.16 11.33
C THR A 76 2.32 -1.46 12.64
N GLN A 77 0.99 -1.56 12.59
CA GLN A 77 0.16 -1.89 13.73
C GLN A 77 -0.21 -3.38 13.70
N LEU A 78 -0.22 -4.02 14.85
CA LEU A 78 -0.69 -5.40 15.04
C LEU A 78 -2.01 -5.39 15.79
N ARG A 79 -3.01 -6.08 15.22
CA ARG A 79 -4.27 -6.40 15.91
C ARG A 79 -4.48 -7.90 15.90
N THR A 80 -4.50 -8.50 17.08
CA THR A 80 -4.80 -9.92 17.26
C THR A 80 -6.27 -10.11 17.65
N ASN A 81 -6.95 -11.04 16.99
CA ASN A 81 -8.22 -11.59 17.46
C ASN A 81 -8.02 -13.05 17.88
N ALA A 82 -9.10 -13.76 18.23
CA ALA A 82 -9.00 -15.15 18.71
C ALA A 82 -8.35 -16.12 17.72
N THR A 83 -8.37 -15.84 16.42
CA THR A 83 -7.92 -16.77 15.37
C THR A 83 -6.81 -16.22 14.48
N HIS A 84 -6.60 -14.91 14.45
CA HIS A 84 -5.68 -14.24 13.52
C HIS A 84 -4.89 -13.11 14.16
N ALA A 85 -3.67 -12.93 13.68
CA ALA A 85 -2.87 -11.72 13.80
C ALA A 85 -3.00 -10.90 12.50
N THR A 86 -3.55 -9.70 12.58
CA THR A 86 -3.67 -8.77 11.45
C THR A 86 -2.63 -7.67 11.59
N TYR A 87 -1.76 -7.54 10.59
CA TYR A 87 -0.79 -6.46 10.48
C TYR A 87 -1.28 -5.44 9.47
N SER A 88 -1.26 -4.17 9.83
CA SER A 88 -1.75 -3.09 8.98
C SER A 88 -0.79 -1.90 8.95
N ASN A 89 -0.69 -1.24 7.80
CA ASN A 89 0.05 0.00 7.62
C ASN A 89 -0.66 0.84 6.55
N THR A 90 -0.22 2.08 6.36
CA THR A 90 -0.77 3.01 5.37
C THR A 90 0.38 3.62 4.59
N LEU A 91 0.33 3.51 3.26
CA LEU A 91 1.24 4.21 2.37
C LEU A 91 0.65 5.59 2.05
N PHE A 92 1.44 6.63 2.28
CA PHE A 92 1.08 8.01 2.02
C PHE A 92 1.85 8.53 0.81
N VAL A 93 1.17 9.27 -0.07
CA VAL A 93 1.78 9.90 -1.27
C VAL A 93 1.27 11.33 -1.40
N TYR A 94 2.19 12.28 -1.51
CA TYR A 94 1.89 13.72 -1.60
C TYR A 94 1.81 14.18 -3.05
N PRO A 95 1.08 15.27 -3.32
CA PRO A 95 1.06 15.89 -4.64
C PRO A 95 2.40 16.46 -5.07
N VAL A 96 2.59 16.54 -6.39
CA VAL A 96 3.66 17.37 -6.97
C VAL A 96 3.41 18.84 -6.60
N THR A 97 4.43 19.51 -6.07
CA THR A 97 4.31 20.91 -5.64
C THR A 97 4.48 21.87 -6.82
N HIS A 98 3.39 22.38 -7.39
CA HIS A 98 3.42 23.36 -8.49
C HIS A 98 2.93 24.74 -8.05
N GLY A 99 3.80 25.54 -7.41
CA GLY A 99 3.47 26.90 -6.96
C GLY A 99 2.23 26.97 -6.06
N ASN A 100 1.70 28.17 -5.80
CA ASN A 100 0.63 28.46 -4.82
C ASN A 100 -0.77 27.84 -5.15
N ARG A 101 -0.86 26.73 -5.88
CA ARG A 101 -2.12 26.04 -6.20
C ARG A 101 -2.12 24.63 -5.61
N SER A 102 -2.50 24.53 -4.34
CA SER A 102 -2.75 23.27 -3.63
C SER A 102 -4.19 22.77 -3.91
N PHE A 103 -4.35 21.88 -4.90
CA PHE A 103 -5.63 21.19 -5.11
C PHE A 103 -5.57 19.66 -4.99
N ASN A 104 -4.38 19.05 -4.95
CA ASN A 104 -4.29 17.64 -4.62
C ASN A 104 -4.05 17.45 -3.13
N THR A 105 -5.05 16.88 -2.47
CA THR A 105 -4.94 16.40 -1.09
C THR A 105 -4.10 15.13 -1.06
N LEU A 106 -3.26 15.01 -0.03
CA LEU A 106 -2.56 13.77 0.37
C LEU A 106 -3.40 12.53 0.06
N LYS A 107 -2.77 11.52 -0.54
CA LYS A 107 -3.41 10.23 -0.80
C LYS A 107 -2.87 9.18 0.14
N SER A 108 -3.78 8.42 0.73
CA SER A 108 -3.50 7.34 1.68
C SER A 108 -4.01 6.01 1.12
N PHE A 109 -3.15 5.01 1.12
CA PHE A 109 -3.42 3.66 0.67
C PHE A 109 -3.26 2.71 1.87
N PRO A 110 -4.32 2.50 2.66
CA PRO A 110 -4.28 1.55 3.77
C PRO A 110 -4.19 0.12 3.24
N PHE A 111 -3.36 -0.70 3.86
CA PHE A 111 -3.21 -2.12 3.53
C PHE A 111 -3.07 -2.96 4.79
N SER A 112 -3.46 -4.23 4.70
CA SER A 112 -3.36 -5.17 5.83
C SER A 112 -3.29 -6.62 5.39
N CYS A 113 -2.56 -7.42 6.15
CA CYS A 113 -2.44 -8.86 5.97
C CYS A 113 -2.83 -9.58 7.28
N SER A 114 -3.61 -10.65 7.17
CA SER A 114 -4.07 -11.44 8.33
C SER A 114 -3.52 -12.85 8.25
N TYR A 115 -2.94 -13.30 9.35
CA TYR A 115 -2.29 -14.61 9.48
C TYR A 115 -2.96 -15.39 10.60
N PRO A 116 -3.28 -16.68 10.41
CA PRO A 116 -3.84 -17.49 11.48
C PRO A 116 -2.84 -17.63 12.63
N LEU A 117 -3.33 -17.61 13.87
CA LEU A 117 -2.52 -17.86 15.07
C LEU A 117 -2.11 -19.33 15.18
N ASP A 118 -3.02 -20.23 14.81
CA ASP A 118 -2.75 -21.65 14.71
C ASP A 118 -2.14 -21.96 13.34
N SER A 119 -0.81 -22.03 13.28
CA SER A 119 -0.15 -22.67 12.15
C SER A 119 -0.41 -24.18 12.26
N GLN A 120 -1.43 -24.70 11.57
CA GLN A 120 -1.43 -26.12 11.24
C GLN A 120 -0.23 -26.37 10.32
N THR A 121 0.93 -26.63 10.93
CA THR A 121 2.05 -27.21 10.23
C THR A 121 1.62 -28.63 9.89
N SER A 122 1.18 -28.87 8.65
CA SER A 122 1.10 -30.23 8.13
C SER A 122 2.53 -30.79 8.14
N LEU A 123 2.85 -31.59 9.17
CA LEU A 123 4.06 -32.40 9.23
C LEU A 123 3.93 -33.45 8.13
N ASP A 124 4.47 -33.17 6.95
CA ASP A 124 4.66 -34.17 5.90
C ASP A 124 5.88 -35.02 6.27
N VAL A 125 5.72 -35.84 7.31
CA VAL A 125 6.72 -36.84 7.70
C VAL A 125 6.42 -38.10 6.91
N ALA A 126 7.15 -38.30 5.82
CA ALA A 126 7.27 -39.60 5.20
C ALA A 126 7.99 -40.54 6.18
N ILE A 127 7.22 -41.26 7.00
CA ILE A 127 7.74 -42.33 7.87
C ILE A 127 8.20 -43.47 6.95
N ARG A 128 9.49 -43.51 6.61
CA ARG A 128 10.12 -44.74 6.11
C ARG A 128 10.50 -45.60 7.32
N ARG A 129 9.75 -46.68 7.54
CA ARG A 129 10.17 -47.75 8.46
C ARG A 129 11.25 -48.59 7.79
N HIS A 130 12.35 -48.81 8.50
CA HIS A 130 13.28 -49.93 8.29
C HIS A 130 12.95 -51.03 9.29
#